data_AF-A0A2T4GP40-F1
#
_entry.id   AF-A0A2T4GP40-F1
#
_cell.length_a   1.000
_cell.length_b   1.000
_cell.length_c   1.000
_cell.angle_alpha   90.00
_cell.angle_beta   90.00
_cell.angle_gamma   90.00
#
_symmetry.space_group_name_H-M   'P 1'
#
loop_
_entity.id
_entity.type
_entity.pdbx_description
1 polymer ?
#
loop_
_entity_poly.entity_id
_entity_poly.type
_entity_poly.pdbx_seq_one_letter_code
_entity_poly.pdbx_strand_id
1 'polypeptide(L)' 'MAPIPMITSAAAPKVLPVLLAVGSISIVGGYVRSQLTTQSRTFDRQFSQYNTNKSESARAKTFDGSVPDPRTSLFNVLGW' A
#
# COMPACT_ATOMS: atom_id res chain seq x y z
N MET A 1 -26.19 -49.32 29.74
CA MET A 1 -25.10 -48.51 29.16
C MET A 1 -25.72 -47.28 28.52
N ALA A 2 -25.49 -46.09 29.09
CA ALA A 2 -25.96 -44.84 28.49
C ALA A 2 -25.01 -44.39 27.37
N PRO A 3 -25.50 -43.81 26.27
CA PRO A 3 -24.65 -43.37 25.16
C PRO A 3 -23.79 -42.17 25.58
N ILE A 4 -22.49 -42.23 25.25
CA ILE A 4 -21.54 -41.14 25.47
C ILE A 4 -21.86 -40.02 24.46
N PRO A 5 -22.05 -38.76 24.88
CA PRO A 5 -22.31 -37.68 23.95
C PRO A 5 -21.07 -37.46 23.07
N MET A 6 -21.23 -37.68 21.77
CA MET A 6 -20.23 -37.25 20.78
C MET A 6 -20.19 -35.72 20.77
N ILE A 7 -19.08 -35.15 21.23
CA ILE A 7 -18.78 -33.74 21.03
C ILE A 7 -18.51 -33.56 19.54
N THR A 8 -19.54 -33.18 18.79
CA THR A 8 -19.39 -32.75 17.40
C THR A 8 -18.46 -31.53 17.38
N SER A 9 -17.33 -31.65 16.70
CA SER A 9 -16.44 -30.50 16.44
C SER A 9 -17.28 -29.38 15.85
N ALA A 10 -17.41 -28.27 16.58
CA ALA A 10 -18.11 -27.10 16.09
C ALA A 10 -17.38 -26.65 14.83
N ALA A 11 -18.00 -26.88 13.67
CA ALA A 11 -17.46 -26.40 12.40
C ALA A 11 -17.19 -24.90 12.57
N ALA A 12 -15.92 -24.51 12.55
CA ALA A 12 -15.54 -23.11 12.65
C ALA A 12 -16.34 -22.35 11.58
N PRO A 13 -17.01 -21.23 11.93
CA PRO A 13 -17.84 -20.53 10.97
C PRO A 13 -16.96 -20.17 9.77
N LYS A 14 -17.43 -20.50 8.55
CA LYS A 14 -16.68 -20.31 7.28
C LYS A 14 -16.17 -18.86 7.07
N VAL A 15 -16.67 -17.93 7.87
CA VAL A 15 -16.32 -16.52 7.90
C VAL A 15 -14.98 -16.25 8.62
N LEU A 16 -14.58 -17.09 9.58
CA LEU A 16 -13.37 -16.87 10.38
C LEU A 16 -12.09 -16.82 9.53
N PRO A 17 -11.83 -17.75 8.58
CA PRO A 17 -10.65 -17.67 7.71
C PRO A 17 -10.64 -16.41 6.84
N VAL A 18 -11.81 -15.96 6.38
CA VAL A 18 -11.95 -14.75 5.56
C VAL A 18 -11.61 -13.50 6.38
N LEU A 19 -12.12 -13.41 7.61
CA LEU A 19 -11.81 -12.29 8.51
C LEU A 19 -10.32 -12.23 8.85
N LEU A 20 -9.70 -13.39 9.09
CA LEU A 20 -8.26 -13.47 9.33
C LEU A 20 -7.48 -12.95 8.11
N ALA A 21 -7.82 -13.41 6.91
CA ALA A 21 -7.16 -12.96 5.68
C ALA A 21 -7.31 -11.46 5.47
N VAL A 22 -8.53 -10.93 5.54
CA VAL A 22 -8.81 -9.48 5.36
C VAL A 22 -8.09 -8.66 6.44
N GLY A 23 -8.13 -9.10 7.70
CA GLY A 23 -7.44 -8.45 8.80
C GLY A 23 -5.93 -8.40 8.59
N SER A 24 -5.31 -9.53 8.24
CA SER A 24 -3.88 -9.61 7.97
C SER A 24 -3.44 -8.71 6.81
N ILE A 25 -4.17 -8.74 5.68
CA ILE A 25 -3.87 -7.89 4.52
C ILE A 25 -3.98 -6.40 4.91
N SER A 26 -5.00 -6.04 5.68
CA SER A 26 -5.23 -4.65 6.11
C SER A 26 -4.10 -4.14 7.00
N ILE A 27 -3.64 -4.96 7.97
CA ILE A 27 -2.54 -4.61 8.88
C ILE A 27 -1.24 -4.43 8.10
N VAL A 28 -0.86 -5.41 7.27
CA VAL A 28 0.39 -5.37 6.51
C VAL A 28 0.36 -4.22 5.50
N GLY A 29 -0.72 -4.08 4.74
CA GLY A 29 -0.88 -2.99 3.77
C GLY A 29 -0.84 -1.61 4.42
N GLY A 30 -1.51 -1.44 5.57
CA GLY A 30 -1.46 -0.20 6.35
C GLY A 30 -0.06 0.12 6.86
N TYR A 31 0.66 -0.88 7.37
CA TYR A 31 2.04 -0.70 7.85
C TYR A 31 3.01 -0.31 6.74
N VAL A 32 2.94 -1.00 5.59
CA VAL A 32 3.76 -0.68 4.41
C VAL A 32 3.45 0.74 3.92
N ARG A 33 2.17 1.11 3.83
CA ARG A 33 1.75 2.47 3.46
C ARG A 33 2.30 3.52 4.41
N SER A 34 2.29 3.26 5.72
CA SER A 34 2.83 4.16 6.74
C SER A 34 4.33 4.37 6.59
N GLN A 35 5.10 3.30 6.37
CA GLN A 35 6.54 3.40 6.11
C GLN A 35 6.83 4.20 4.85
N LEU A 36 6.13 3.90 3.75
CA LEU A 36 6.29 4.60 2.48
C LEU A 36 5.95 6.10 2.62
N THR A 37 4.89 6.43 3.35
CA THR A 37 4.51 7.84 3.61
C THR A 37 5.57 8.57 4.43
N THR A 38 6.12 7.92 5.44
CA THR A 38 7.17 8.50 6.30
C THR A 38 8.47 8.73 5.53
N GLN A 39 8.85 7.76 4.70
CA GLN A 39 10.03 7.86 3.84
C GLN A 39 9.84 8.90 2.73
N SER A 40 8.65 8.94 2.10
CA SER A 40 8.31 9.95 1.10
C SER A 40 8.54 11.36 1.65
N ARG A 41 7.99 11.67 2.84
CA ARG A 41 8.19 12.99 3.48
C ARG A 41 9.66 13.34 3.71
N THR A 42 10.48 12.35 4.05
CA THR A 42 11.92 12.55 4.22
C THR A 42 12.58 12.88 2.89
N PHE A 43 12.25 12.13 1.84
CA PHE A 43 12.76 12.38 0.49
C PHE A 43 12.25 13.70 -0.08
N ASP A 44 10.99 14.06 0.12
CA ASP A 44 10.40 15.32 -0.34
C ASP A 44 11.13 16.51 0.27
N ARG A 45 11.48 16.44 1.56
CA ARG A 45 12.29 17.47 2.21
C ARG A 45 13.68 17.60 1.56
N GLN A 46 14.33 16.49 1.24
CA GLN A 46 15.64 16.52 0.57
C GLN A 46 15.53 17.03 -0.88
N PHE A 47 14.55 16.53 -1.65
CA PHE A 47 14.33 16.91 -3.03
C PHE A 47 13.78 18.33 -3.20
N SER A 48 13.08 18.87 -2.20
CA SER A 48 12.61 20.26 -2.22
C SER A 48 13.75 21.26 -2.44
N GLN A 49 14.98 20.93 -2.02
CA GLN A 49 16.17 21.75 -2.24
C GLN A 49 16.61 21.76 -3.72
N TYR A 50 16.24 20.73 -4.47
CA TYR A 50 16.61 20.51 -5.87
C TYR A 50 15.44 20.66 -6.84
N ASN A 51 14.20 20.83 -6.37
CA ASN A 51 12.99 21.03 -7.18
C ASN A 51 12.82 22.51 -7.53
N THR A 52 13.77 23.04 -8.29
CA THR A 52 13.68 24.37 -8.90
C THR A 52 12.90 24.29 -10.22
N ASN A 53 12.32 25.40 -10.68
CA ASN A 53 11.68 25.46 -12.00
C ASN A 53 12.59 24.99 -13.14
N LYS A 54 13.90 25.19 -12.99
CA LYS A 54 14.92 24.78 -13.97
C LYS A 54 15.14 23.25 -13.99
N SER A 55 15.10 22.59 -12.83
CA SER A 55 15.30 21.13 -12.76
C SER A 55 14.03 20.36 -13.09
N GLU A 56 12.85 20.87 -12.71
CA GLU A 56 11.57 20.24 -13.07
C GLU A 56 11.31 20.33 -14.58
N SER A 57 11.62 21.46 -15.23
CA SER A 57 11.55 21.57 -16.69
C SER A 57 12.55 20.67 -17.43
N ALA A 58 13.70 20.36 -16.83
CA ALA A 58 14.64 19.38 -17.38
C ALA A 58 14.14 17.94 -17.22
N ARG A 59 13.50 17.61 -16.08
CA ARG A 59 12.90 16.29 -15.84
C ARG A 59 11.68 16.03 -16.74
N ALA A 60 10.81 17.02 -16.93
CA ALA A 60 9.65 16.90 -17.80
C ALA A 60 10.03 16.51 -19.24
N LYS A 61 11.15 17.03 -19.75
CA LYS A 61 11.69 16.66 -21.08
C LYS A 61 12.08 15.19 -21.22
N THR A 62 12.35 14.49 -20.12
CA THR A 62 12.70 13.06 -20.14
C THR A 62 11.48 12.20 -20.50
N PHE A 63 10.28 12.70 -20.20
CA PHE A 63 9.01 12.00 -20.40
C PHE A 63 8.21 12.56 -21.59
N ASP A 64 8.74 13.57 -22.28
CA ASP A 64 8.03 14.26 -23.36
C ASP A 64 7.90 13.35 -24.60
N GLY A 65 6.73 12.71 -24.75
CA GLY A 65 6.35 11.90 -25.91
C GLY A 65 6.83 10.45 -25.93
N SER A 66 7.73 10.04 -25.03
CA SER A 66 8.35 8.70 -25.00
C SER A 66 7.71 7.74 -23.99
N VAL A 67 7.34 8.23 -22.81
CA VAL A 67 6.70 7.46 -21.73
C VAL A 67 5.92 8.39 -20.79
N PRO A 68 4.71 8.01 -20.34
CA PRO A 68 3.93 8.82 -19.40
C PRO A 68 4.71 9.08 -18.10
N ASP A 69 4.66 10.32 -17.58
CA ASP A 69 5.29 10.63 -16.29
C ASP A 69 4.60 9.85 -15.17
N PRO A 70 5.31 8.91 -14.49
CA PRO A 70 4.73 8.07 -13.45
C PRO A 70 4.20 8.87 -12.26
N ARG A 71 4.67 10.11 -12.05
CA ARG A 71 4.17 11.00 -10.98
C ARG A 71 2.72 11.42 -11.20
N THR A 72 2.30 11.51 -12.46
CA THR A 72 0.93 11.89 -12.86
C THR A 72 -0.01 10.69 -12.98
N SER A 73 0.49 9.48 -12.75
CA SER A 73 -0.27 8.24 -12.89
C SER A 73 -1.37 8.11 -11.82
N LEU A 74 -2.54 7.61 -12.23
CA LEU A 74 -3.63 7.26 -11.31
C LEU A 74 -3.23 6.16 -10.29
N PHE A 75 -2.19 5.39 -10.59
CA PHE A 75 -1.68 4.35 -9.70
C PHE A 75 -0.64 4.85 -8.71
N ASN A 76 -0.30 6.15 -8.72
CA ASN A 76 0.62 6.74 -7.77
C ASN A 76 -0.08 6.99 -6.41
N VAL A 77 -0.37 5.91 -5.68
CA VAL A 77 -1.05 5.94 -4.37
C VAL A 77 -0.24 6.71 -3.31
N LEU A 78 1.04 6.93 -3.56
CA LEU A 78 1.95 7.66 -2.68
C LEU A 78 2.12 9.14 -3.07
N GLY A 79 1.57 9.61 -4.20
CA GLY A 79 1.84 10.96 -4.69
C GLY A 79 0.60 11.81 -4.94
N TRP A 80 0.36 12.77 -4.03
CA TRP A 80 0.62 14.20 -4.20
C TRP A 80 0.79 14.83 -2.81
#